data_AF-A0A6N6KB67-F1
#
_entry.id   AF-A0A6N6KB67-F1
#
_cell.length_a   1.000
_cell.length_b   1.000
_cell.length_c   1.000
_cell.angle_alpha   90.00
_cell.angle_beta   90.00
_cell.angle_gamma   90.00
#
_symmetry.space_group_name_H-M   'P 1'
#
loop_
_entity.id
_entity.type
_entity.pdbx_description
1 polymer ?
#
loop_
_entity_poly.entity_id
_entity_poly.type
_entity_poly.pdbx_seq_one_letter_code
_entity_poly.pdbx_strand_id
1 'polypeptide(L)'
;MEKRGPYIVTIEQFWRRFLPKLLSHLIKEYQFKKREADLVGQNVLDRLESKFSGNNSQPVQVFHEALTIIVTRETNKFRRLMDKNFGLSETSFNDMILKMRQGDESIFEVVFLSHFDFCLNYLQGKYKASYENAYDATMNAMVAFCKGLKDESITYGNLKFLFTQMAGQYYFKWIRREKIQEPMPEIDIPEEQDDFEEASLNILDKAWDLLGEGCQKLLENFYYNNSTLIEIAKKHEKSPTAMRKQKQRCIEKLRGYFKQMNH
;
A
#
# COMPACT_ATOMS: atom_id res chain seq x y z
N MET A 1 -46.02 -37.10 -29.72
CA MET A 1 -45.01 -36.12 -29.32
C MET A 1 -44.08 -36.79 -28.32
N GLU A 2 -42.98 -37.38 -28.79
CA GLU A 2 -41.94 -37.92 -27.91
C GLU A 2 -41.36 -36.78 -27.05
N LYS A 3 -41.54 -36.89 -25.74
CA LYS A 3 -40.79 -36.08 -24.78
C LYS A 3 -39.32 -36.50 -24.88
N ARG A 4 -38.55 -35.88 -25.78
CA ARG A 4 -37.09 -36.02 -25.78
C ARG A 4 -36.62 -35.66 -24.37
N GLY A 5 -35.98 -36.61 -23.70
CA GLY A 5 -35.42 -36.40 -22.36
C GLY A 5 -34.46 -35.20 -22.32
N PRO A 6 -34.07 -34.74 -21.12
CA PRO A 6 -33.16 -33.61 -21.00
C PRO A 6 -31.87 -33.90 -21.78
N TYR A 7 -31.47 -32.97 -22.65
CA TYR A 7 -30.22 -33.08 -23.41
C TYR A 7 -29.04 -32.99 -22.42
N ILE A 8 -28.36 -34.12 -22.21
CA ILE A 8 -27.26 -34.28 -21.26
C ILE A 8 -25.92 -34.13 -22.01
N VAL A 9 -24.98 -33.39 -21.43
CA VAL A 9 -23.65 -33.17 -22.01
C VAL A 9 -22.57 -33.23 -20.93
N THR A 10 -21.32 -33.45 -21.32
CA THR A 10 -20.17 -33.19 -20.44
C THR A 10 -19.88 -31.69 -20.34
N ILE A 11 -19.11 -31.29 -19.34
CA ILE A 11 -18.68 -29.89 -19.20
C ILE A 11 -17.85 -29.41 -20.41
N GLU A 12 -16.99 -30.26 -20.96
CA GLU A 12 -16.21 -29.94 -22.16
C GLU A 12 -17.11 -29.70 -23.38
N GLN A 13 -18.12 -30.56 -23.58
CA GLN A 13 -19.08 -30.43 -24.67
C GLN A 13 -19.94 -29.18 -24.52
N PHE A 14 -20.40 -28.89 -23.31
CA PHE A 14 -21.10 -27.65 -22.99
C PHE A 14 -20.21 -26.44 -23.31
N TRP A 15 -19.01 -26.41 -22.75
CA TRP A 15 -18.11 -25.28 -22.88
C TRP A 15 -17.72 -24.97 -24.32
N ARG A 16 -17.34 -25.99 -25.10
CA ARG A 16 -16.98 -25.83 -26.52
C ARG A 16 -18.08 -25.16 -27.34
N ARG A 17 -19.35 -25.42 -26.99
CA ARG A 17 -20.52 -24.80 -27.65
C ARG A 17 -20.82 -23.39 -27.15
N PHE A 18 -20.57 -23.11 -25.87
CA PHE A 18 -20.97 -21.85 -25.23
C PHE A 18 -19.88 -20.78 -25.16
N LEU A 19 -18.60 -21.14 -25.18
CA LEU A 19 -17.48 -20.22 -25.08
C LEU A 19 -17.56 -19.05 -26.09
N PRO A 20 -17.78 -19.27 -27.40
CA PRO A 20 -17.86 -18.16 -28.35
C PRO A 20 -19.01 -17.19 -28.04
N LYS A 21 -20.14 -17.72 -27.54
CA LYS A 21 -21.31 -16.92 -27.16
C LYS A 21 -21.04 -16.11 -25.89
N LEU A 22 -20.37 -16.73 -24.90
CA LEU A 22 -19.97 -16.04 -23.68
C LEU A 22 -19.02 -14.88 -23.99
N LEU A 23 -17.97 -15.10 -24.77
CA LEU A 23 -17.03 -14.03 -25.14
C LEU A 23 -17.75 -12.91 -25.89
N SER A 24 -18.62 -13.24 -26.85
CA SER A 24 -19.43 -12.22 -27.53
C SER A 24 -20.34 -11.45 -26.57
N HIS A 25 -20.89 -12.12 -25.55
CA HIS A 25 -21.75 -11.49 -24.55
C HIS A 25 -20.96 -10.57 -23.60
N LEU A 26 -19.79 -11.00 -23.15
CA LEU A 26 -18.88 -10.19 -22.33
C LEU A 26 -18.44 -8.90 -23.07
N ILE A 27 -18.17 -9.00 -24.37
CA ILE A 27 -17.81 -7.83 -25.17
C ILE A 27 -19.02 -6.90 -25.39
N LYS A 28 -20.18 -7.44 -25.77
CA LYS A 28 -21.34 -6.63 -26.15
C LYS A 28 -22.08 -6.02 -24.96
N GLU A 29 -22.39 -6.83 -23.96
CA GLU A 29 -23.25 -6.41 -22.84
C GLU A 29 -22.43 -5.80 -21.70
N TYR A 30 -21.22 -6.33 -21.45
CA TYR A 30 -20.37 -5.84 -20.37
C TYR A 30 -19.30 -4.84 -20.83
N GLN A 31 -19.24 -4.55 -22.13
CA GLN A 31 -18.32 -3.59 -22.77
C GLN A 31 -16.84 -3.89 -22.52
N PHE A 32 -16.49 -5.15 -22.29
CA PHE A 32 -15.09 -5.55 -22.12
C PHE A 32 -14.33 -5.52 -23.44
N LYS A 33 -13.06 -5.11 -23.38
CA LYS A 33 -12.12 -5.32 -24.49
C LYS A 33 -11.89 -6.81 -24.68
N LYS A 34 -11.48 -7.21 -25.88
CA LYS A 34 -11.24 -8.63 -26.21
C LYS A 34 -10.38 -9.36 -25.17
N ARG A 35 -9.22 -8.80 -24.82
CA ARG A 35 -8.30 -9.40 -23.82
C ARG A 35 -8.93 -9.52 -22.42
N GLU A 36 -9.76 -8.57 -22.03
CA GLU A 36 -10.46 -8.58 -20.73
C GLU A 36 -11.56 -9.64 -20.73
N ALA A 37 -12.33 -9.73 -21.83
CA ALA A 37 -13.34 -10.76 -22.03
C ALA A 37 -12.72 -12.17 -22.01
N ASP A 38 -11.56 -12.35 -22.64
CA ASP A 38 -10.81 -13.62 -22.62
C ASP A 38 -10.40 -13.99 -21.17
N LEU A 39 -9.86 -13.03 -20.42
CA LEU A 39 -9.45 -13.26 -19.03
C LEU A 39 -10.63 -13.59 -18.11
N VAL A 40 -11.73 -12.84 -18.20
CA VAL A 40 -12.95 -13.13 -17.43
C VAL A 40 -13.56 -14.47 -17.87
N GLY A 41 -13.56 -14.75 -19.17
CA GLY A 41 -14.01 -16.03 -19.72
C GLY A 41 -13.23 -17.22 -19.17
N GLN A 42 -11.91 -17.12 -19.06
CA GLN A 42 -11.07 -18.15 -18.47
C GLN A 42 -11.38 -18.35 -16.97
N ASN A 43 -11.53 -17.27 -16.19
CA ASN A 43 -11.90 -17.38 -14.78
C ASN A 43 -13.29 -18.03 -14.58
N VAL A 44 -14.23 -17.76 -15.49
CA VAL A 44 -15.54 -18.41 -15.50
C VAL A 44 -15.40 -19.90 -15.77
N LEU A 45 -14.55 -20.29 -16.72
CA LEU A 45 -14.25 -21.69 -17.03
C LEU A 45 -13.70 -22.42 -15.82
N ASP A 46 -12.61 -21.92 -15.24
CA ASP A 46 -11.93 -22.57 -14.12
C ASP A 46 -12.89 -22.81 -12.95
N ARG A 47 -13.81 -21.87 -12.71
CA ARG A 47 -14.85 -21.99 -11.66
C ARG A 47 -15.95 -22.98 -12.03
N LEU A 48 -16.34 -23.02 -13.30
CA LEU A 48 -17.32 -23.98 -13.77
C LEU A 48 -16.74 -25.40 -13.68
N GLU A 49 -15.51 -25.61 -14.12
CA GLU A 49 -14.78 -26.88 -14.02
C GLU A 49 -14.62 -27.32 -12.57
N SER A 50 -14.18 -26.42 -11.69
CA SER A 50 -14.08 -26.72 -10.26
C SER A 50 -15.43 -27.14 -9.66
N LYS A 51 -16.54 -26.47 -10.05
CA LYS A 51 -17.88 -26.78 -9.53
C LYS A 51 -18.42 -28.14 -10.00
N PHE A 52 -18.08 -28.55 -11.22
CA PHE A 52 -18.55 -29.79 -11.83
C PHE A 52 -17.45 -30.85 -11.92
N SER A 53 -16.51 -30.83 -10.97
CA SER A 53 -15.38 -31.76 -10.91
C SER A 53 -15.86 -33.23 -10.97
N GLY A 54 -15.28 -33.99 -11.91
CA GLY A 54 -15.70 -35.35 -12.28
C GLY A 54 -16.61 -35.31 -13.51
N ASN A 55 -16.25 -36.06 -14.55
CA ASN A 55 -16.81 -36.02 -15.92
C ASN A 55 -18.29 -36.48 -16.03
N ASN A 56 -19.10 -36.24 -15.00
CA ASN A 56 -20.49 -36.60 -14.93
C ASN A 56 -21.29 -35.70 -15.86
N SER A 57 -21.93 -36.33 -16.83
CA SER A 57 -22.79 -35.64 -17.77
C SER A 57 -24.00 -35.08 -17.01
N GLN A 58 -24.32 -33.81 -17.23
CA GLN A 58 -25.46 -33.12 -16.59
C GLN A 58 -26.41 -32.56 -17.64
N PRO A 59 -27.69 -32.34 -17.30
CA PRO A 59 -28.61 -31.60 -18.17
C PRO A 59 -28.05 -30.21 -18.48
N VAL A 60 -28.18 -29.77 -19.74
CA VAL A 60 -27.70 -28.45 -20.18
C VAL A 60 -28.23 -27.29 -19.32
N GLN A 61 -29.45 -27.40 -18.77
CA GLN A 61 -30.02 -26.40 -17.87
C GLN A 61 -29.17 -26.18 -16.62
N VAL A 62 -28.64 -27.25 -16.02
CA VAL A 62 -27.81 -27.19 -14.81
C VAL A 62 -26.54 -26.38 -15.06
N PHE A 63 -25.90 -26.59 -16.21
CA PHE A 63 -24.73 -25.79 -16.61
C PHE A 63 -25.10 -24.34 -16.88
N HIS A 64 -26.25 -24.05 -17.51
CA HIS A 64 -26.71 -22.69 -17.76
C HIS A 64 -26.97 -21.88 -16.48
N GLU A 65 -27.64 -22.48 -15.50
CA GLU A 65 -27.92 -21.84 -14.21
C GLU A 65 -26.61 -21.53 -13.48
N ALA A 66 -25.69 -22.50 -13.43
CA ALA A 66 -24.39 -22.31 -12.83
C ALA A 66 -23.58 -21.21 -13.56
N LEU A 67 -23.57 -21.24 -14.90
CA LEU A 67 -22.86 -20.27 -15.72
C LEU A 67 -23.35 -18.84 -15.46
N THR A 68 -24.66 -18.62 -15.43
CA THR A 68 -25.24 -17.28 -15.23
C THR A 68 -24.77 -16.66 -13.91
N ILE A 69 -24.75 -17.46 -12.84
CA ILE A 69 -24.28 -17.03 -11.52
C ILE A 69 -22.76 -16.74 -11.56
N ILE A 70 -21.98 -17.64 -12.15
CA ILE A 70 -20.51 -17.52 -12.18
C ILE A 70 -20.08 -16.31 -13.03
N VAL A 71 -20.68 -16.11 -14.21
CA VAL A 71 -20.39 -14.97 -15.09
C VAL A 71 -20.66 -13.66 -14.38
N THR A 72 -21.83 -13.52 -13.76
CA THR A 72 -22.18 -12.30 -13.01
C THR A 72 -21.17 -12.02 -11.89
N ARG A 73 -20.79 -13.06 -11.15
CA ARG A 73 -19.83 -12.96 -10.05
C ARG A 73 -18.44 -12.54 -10.54
N GLU A 74 -17.90 -13.20 -11.56
CA GLU A 74 -16.55 -12.92 -12.05
C GLU A 74 -16.46 -11.57 -12.75
N THR A 75 -17.47 -11.17 -13.51
CA THR A 75 -17.55 -9.82 -14.08
C THR A 75 -17.54 -8.75 -12.99
N ASN A 76 -18.36 -8.92 -11.94
CA ASN A 76 -18.40 -7.96 -10.83
C ASN A 76 -17.08 -7.92 -10.05
N LYS A 77 -16.45 -9.08 -9.83
CA LYS A 77 -15.13 -9.17 -9.20
C LYS A 77 -14.07 -8.44 -10.03
N PHE A 78 -14.06 -8.67 -11.34
CA PHE A 78 -13.13 -8.03 -12.27
C PHE A 78 -13.29 -6.50 -12.29
N ARG A 79 -14.52 -6.01 -12.41
CA ARG A 79 -14.81 -4.56 -12.36
C ARG A 79 -14.40 -3.91 -11.04
N ARG A 80 -14.66 -4.55 -9.90
CA ARG A 80 -14.21 -4.06 -8.59
C ARG A 80 -12.69 -4.01 -8.48
N LEU A 81 -11.99 -4.97 -9.10
CA LEU A 81 -10.54 -4.96 -9.13
C LEU A 81 -10.02 -3.82 -10.01
N MET A 82 -10.59 -3.61 -11.20
CA MET A 82 -10.22 -2.48 -12.05
C MET A 82 -10.48 -1.14 -11.36
N ASP A 83 -11.64 -0.96 -10.71
CA ASP A 83 -11.95 0.27 -9.99
C ASP A 83 -10.89 0.61 -8.93
N LYS A 84 -10.42 -0.39 -8.17
CA LYS A 84 -9.32 -0.23 -7.21
C LYS A 84 -7.97 0.15 -7.84
N ASN A 85 -7.84 -0.01 -9.15
CA ASN A 85 -6.63 0.26 -9.92
C ASN A 85 -6.87 1.32 -11.00
N PHE A 86 -7.62 2.38 -10.67
CA PHE A 86 -7.84 3.53 -11.56
C PHE A 86 -8.57 3.17 -12.87
N GLY A 87 -9.37 2.10 -12.86
CA GLY A 87 -10.04 1.59 -14.04
C GLY A 87 -9.14 0.79 -14.98
N LEU A 88 -7.90 0.48 -14.57
CA LEU A 88 -6.97 -0.33 -15.36
C LEU A 88 -7.15 -1.80 -15.03
N SER A 89 -7.15 -2.65 -16.06
CA SER A 89 -6.86 -4.08 -15.92
C SER A 89 -5.37 -4.28 -15.64
N GLU A 90 -4.98 -5.42 -15.08
CA GLU A 90 -3.56 -5.76 -14.87
C GLU A 90 -2.71 -5.73 -16.15
N THR A 91 -3.26 -6.21 -17.26
CA THR A 91 -2.58 -6.16 -18.57
C THR A 91 -2.35 -4.73 -19.04
N SER A 92 -3.42 -3.91 -19.06
CA SER A 92 -3.31 -2.47 -19.39
C SER A 92 -2.36 -1.73 -18.45
N PHE A 93 -2.34 -2.07 -17.16
CA PHE A 93 -1.38 -1.52 -16.19
C PHE A 93 0.05 -1.87 -16.57
N ASN A 94 0.35 -3.15 -16.82
CA ASN A 94 1.68 -3.60 -17.21
C ASN A 94 2.13 -2.93 -18.54
N ASP A 95 1.23 -2.82 -19.51
CA ASP A 95 1.50 -2.11 -20.77
C ASP A 95 1.87 -0.63 -20.52
N MET A 96 1.19 0.04 -19.57
CA MET A 96 1.52 1.43 -19.18
C MET A 96 2.86 1.54 -18.46
N ILE A 97 3.19 0.61 -17.56
CA ILE A 97 4.50 0.59 -16.88
C ILE A 97 5.64 0.42 -17.88
N LEU A 98 5.48 -0.42 -18.90
CA LEU A 98 6.47 -0.57 -19.97
C LEU A 98 6.68 0.73 -20.74
N LYS A 99 5.60 1.43 -21.09
CA LYS A 99 5.67 2.75 -21.75
C LYS A 99 6.31 3.80 -20.86
N MET A 100 6.03 3.78 -19.56
CA MET A 100 6.60 4.71 -18.58
C MET A 100 8.13 4.65 -18.52
N ARG A 101 8.71 3.47 -18.75
CA ARG A 101 10.17 3.31 -18.85
C ARG A 101 10.76 3.96 -20.09
N GLN A 102 9.95 4.12 -21.13
CA GLN A 102 10.31 4.78 -22.39
C GLN A 102 10.07 6.30 -22.33
N GLY A 103 9.64 6.84 -21.17
CA GLY A 103 9.39 8.26 -20.97
C GLY A 103 7.92 8.69 -21.17
N ASP A 104 7.00 7.75 -21.33
CA ASP A 104 5.57 8.04 -21.43
C ASP A 104 4.95 8.30 -20.04
N GLU A 105 4.42 9.50 -19.83
CA GLU A 105 3.85 9.91 -18.55
C GLU A 105 2.32 9.71 -18.47
N SER A 106 1.70 9.02 -19.43
CA SER A 106 0.23 8.80 -19.50
C SER A 106 -0.37 8.20 -18.22
N ILE A 107 0.38 7.38 -17.48
CA ILE A 107 -0.09 6.83 -16.21
C ILE A 107 -0.28 7.91 -15.14
N PHE A 108 0.50 8.99 -15.16
CA PHE A 108 0.32 10.14 -14.28
C PHE A 108 -1.05 10.76 -14.51
N GLU A 109 -1.41 11.02 -15.76
CA GLU A 109 -2.70 11.59 -16.14
C GLU A 109 -3.85 10.69 -15.68
N VAL A 110 -3.75 9.38 -15.87
CA VAL A 110 -4.75 8.41 -15.40
C VAL A 110 -4.94 8.48 -13.89
N VAL A 111 -3.85 8.45 -13.11
CA VAL A 111 -3.93 8.50 -11.64
C VAL A 111 -4.47 9.86 -11.18
N PHE A 112 -4.02 10.95 -11.83
CA PHE A 112 -4.42 12.31 -11.52
C PHE A 112 -5.92 12.50 -11.72
N LEU A 113 -6.42 12.25 -12.93
CA LEU A 113 -7.83 12.45 -13.29
C LEU A 113 -8.78 11.51 -12.54
N SER A 114 -8.32 10.32 -12.15
CA SER A 114 -9.20 9.32 -11.54
C SER A 114 -9.29 9.38 -10.01
N HIS A 115 -8.27 9.89 -9.31
CA HIS A 115 -8.18 9.71 -7.85
C HIS A 115 -7.53 10.86 -7.07
N PHE A 116 -6.93 11.85 -7.74
CA PHE A 116 -6.25 12.95 -7.04
C PHE A 116 -7.21 13.77 -6.17
N ASP A 117 -8.34 14.22 -6.75
CA ASP A 117 -9.37 14.98 -6.02
C ASP A 117 -9.96 14.19 -4.84
N PHE A 118 -10.08 12.87 -4.98
CA PHE A 118 -10.50 12.03 -3.87
C PHE A 118 -9.51 12.10 -2.71
N CYS A 119 -8.20 12.06 -3.00
CA CYS A 119 -7.17 12.20 -1.97
C CYS A 119 -7.23 13.56 -1.27
N LEU A 120 -7.41 14.66 -2.01
CA LEU A 120 -7.58 16.01 -1.43
C LEU A 120 -8.75 16.02 -0.44
N ASN A 121 -9.93 15.63 -0.91
CA ASN A 121 -11.14 15.59 -0.11
C ASN A 121 -11.01 14.67 1.10
N TYR A 122 -10.34 13.53 0.94
CA TYR A 122 -10.07 12.61 2.04
C TYR A 122 -9.20 13.26 3.12
N LEU A 123 -8.10 13.95 2.75
CA LEU A 123 -7.22 14.62 3.70
C LEU A 123 -7.92 15.79 4.41
N GLN A 124 -8.65 16.63 3.65
CA GLN A 124 -9.40 17.75 4.21
C GLN A 124 -10.52 17.26 5.14
N GLY A 125 -11.28 16.24 4.73
CA GLY A 125 -12.38 15.70 5.52
C GLY A 125 -11.91 14.99 6.79
N LYS A 126 -10.97 14.07 6.65
CA LYS A 126 -10.51 13.18 7.73
C LYS A 126 -9.51 13.84 8.68
N TYR A 127 -8.58 14.63 8.15
CA TYR A 127 -7.50 15.22 8.93
C TYR A 127 -7.59 16.73 9.08
N LYS A 128 -8.66 17.35 8.58
CA LYS A 128 -8.87 18.81 8.63
C LYS A 128 -7.70 19.59 8.03
N ALA A 129 -7.04 19.00 7.03
CA ALA A 129 -5.99 19.68 6.28
C ALA A 129 -6.57 20.90 5.55
N SER A 130 -5.78 21.98 5.44
CA SER A 130 -6.09 23.04 4.47
C SER A 130 -6.00 22.47 3.05
N TYR A 131 -6.62 23.17 2.09
CA TYR A 131 -6.51 22.78 0.69
C TYR A 131 -5.05 22.71 0.22
N GLU A 132 -4.26 23.74 0.53
CA GLU A 132 -2.84 23.84 0.16
C GLU A 132 -2.03 22.66 0.71
N ASN A 133 -2.18 22.36 2.01
CA ASN A 133 -1.44 21.26 2.63
C ASN A 133 -1.89 19.89 2.11
N ALA A 134 -3.18 19.73 1.81
CA ALA A 134 -3.70 18.51 1.19
C ALA A 134 -3.17 18.34 -0.24
N TYR A 135 -3.11 19.44 -1.00
CA TYR A 135 -2.58 19.49 -2.36
C TYR A 135 -1.12 19.10 -2.39
N ASP A 136 -0.28 19.75 -1.58
CA ASP A 136 1.15 19.48 -1.52
C ASP A 136 1.45 18.06 -1.05
N ALA A 137 0.72 17.56 -0.04
CA ALA A 137 0.88 16.18 0.41
C ALA A 137 0.51 15.17 -0.67
N THR A 138 -0.57 15.42 -1.41
CA THR A 138 -1.03 14.54 -2.50
C THR A 138 -0.09 14.60 -3.70
N MET A 139 0.44 15.78 -4.04
CA MET A 139 1.43 15.95 -5.12
C MET A 139 2.74 15.22 -4.80
N ASN A 140 3.26 15.38 -3.58
CA ASN A 140 4.45 14.66 -3.15
C ASN A 140 4.24 13.14 -3.17
N ALA A 141 3.05 12.68 -2.74
CA ALA A 141 2.68 11.28 -2.85
C ALA A 141 2.61 10.82 -4.31
N MET A 142 2.12 11.66 -5.24
CA MET A 142 2.00 11.32 -6.66
C MET A 142 3.38 11.08 -7.28
N VAL A 143 4.33 11.98 -7.01
CA VAL A 143 5.71 11.85 -7.49
C VAL A 143 6.34 10.56 -6.94
N ALA A 144 6.18 10.31 -5.64
CA ALA A 144 6.71 9.09 -5.02
C ALA A 144 6.03 7.82 -5.54
N PHE A 145 4.73 7.86 -5.79
CA PHE A 145 3.95 6.77 -6.35
C PHE A 145 4.41 6.45 -7.78
N CYS A 146 4.54 7.46 -8.63
CA CYS A 146 5.06 7.30 -9.99
C CYS A 146 6.49 6.76 -10.00
N LYS A 147 7.35 7.24 -9.10
CA LYS A 147 8.70 6.68 -8.92
C LYS A 147 8.64 5.19 -8.53
N GLY A 148 7.77 4.84 -7.59
CA GLY A 148 7.56 3.47 -7.13
C GLY A 148 7.00 2.52 -8.21
N LEU A 149 6.21 3.06 -9.14
CA LEU A 149 5.75 2.33 -10.32
C LEU A 149 6.89 2.08 -11.30
N LYS A 150 7.73 3.10 -11.53
CA LYS A 150 8.87 3.00 -12.45
C LYS A 150 9.95 2.04 -11.96
N ASP A 151 10.17 1.96 -10.65
CA ASP A 151 11.18 1.10 -10.03
C ASP A 151 10.68 -0.31 -9.63
N GLU A 152 9.43 -0.65 -9.99
CA GLU A 152 8.76 -1.93 -9.68
C GLU A 152 8.53 -2.21 -8.19
N SER A 153 8.74 -1.23 -7.30
CA SER A 153 8.39 -1.39 -5.87
C SER A 153 6.88 -1.39 -5.62
N ILE A 154 6.10 -0.87 -6.56
CA ILE A 154 4.64 -0.88 -6.54
C ILE A 154 4.11 -1.77 -7.67
N THR A 155 3.37 -2.81 -7.29
CA THR A 155 2.72 -3.75 -8.21
C THR A 155 1.22 -3.53 -8.30
N TYR A 156 0.59 -4.05 -9.35
CA TYR A 156 -0.85 -4.04 -9.52
C TYR A 156 -1.58 -4.63 -8.29
N GLY A 157 -2.70 -4.03 -7.86
CA GLY A 157 -3.35 -4.47 -6.63
C GLY A 157 -4.49 -3.58 -6.16
N ASN A 158 -4.31 -2.85 -5.05
CA ASN A 158 -5.28 -1.85 -4.58
C ASN A 158 -4.61 -0.48 -4.60
N LEU A 159 -4.28 -0.03 -5.81
CA LEU A 159 -3.46 1.16 -6.03
C LEU A 159 -4.13 2.44 -5.51
N LYS A 160 -5.45 2.58 -5.65
CA LYS A 160 -6.21 3.69 -5.06
C LYS A 160 -5.98 3.81 -3.55
N PHE A 161 -6.08 2.68 -2.83
CA PHE A 161 -5.85 2.66 -1.39
C PHE A 161 -4.40 3.02 -1.05
N LEU A 162 -3.43 2.40 -1.74
CA LEU A 162 -2.01 2.67 -1.53
C LEU A 162 -1.69 4.16 -1.71
N PHE A 163 -2.16 4.74 -2.82
CA PHE A 163 -1.92 6.15 -3.12
C PHE A 163 -2.54 7.08 -2.07
N THR A 164 -3.78 6.80 -1.62
CA THR A 164 -4.40 7.54 -0.51
C THR A 164 -3.61 7.43 0.80
N GLN A 165 -3.07 6.24 1.11
CA GLN A 165 -2.22 6.08 2.30
C GLN A 165 -0.92 6.88 2.18
N MET A 166 -0.28 6.89 1.00
CA MET A 166 0.92 7.68 0.76
C MET A 166 0.65 9.17 0.95
N ALA A 167 -0.45 9.71 0.42
CA ALA A 167 -0.85 11.11 0.62
C ALA A 167 -1.01 11.45 2.11
N GLY A 168 -1.66 10.57 2.89
CA GLY A 168 -1.77 10.74 4.35
C GLY A 168 -0.41 10.72 5.05
N GLN A 169 0.50 9.84 4.66
CA GLN A 169 1.85 9.77 5.23
C GLN A 169 2.65 11.05 4.97
N TYR A 170 2.58 11.60 3.75
CA TYR A 170 3.23 12.86 3.42
C TYR A 170 2.65 14.03 4.23
N TYR A 171 1.32 14.08 4.38
CA TYR A 171 0.67 15.09 5.21
C TYR A 171 1.15 15.04 6.67
N PHE A 172 1.18 13.85 7.29
CA PHE A 172 1.68 13.73 8.66
C PHE A 172 3.17 14.03 8.81
N LYS A 173 3.97 13.73 7.79
CA LYS A 173 5.40 14.09 7.77
C LYS A 173 5.58 15.61 7.76
N TRP A 174 4.74 16.32 7.02
CA TRP A 174 4.70 17.77 7.00
C TRP A 174 4.26 18.35 8.35
N ILE A 175 3.13 17.89 8.95
CA ILE A 175 2.69 18.36 10.27
C ILE A 175 3.78 18.18 11.33
N ARG A 176 4.47 17.04 11.31
CA ARG A 176 5.55 16.78 12.28
C ARG A 176 6.71 17.76 12.11
N ARG A 177 7.02 18.19 10.88
CA ARG A 177 8.04 19.20 10.64
C ARG A 177 7.58 20.57 11.09
N GLU A 178 6.35 20.96 10.79
CA GLU A 178 5.79 22.23 11.28
C GLU A 178 5.72 22.31 12.80
N LYS A 179 5.30 21.24 13.48
CA LYS A 179 5.29 21.19 14.95
C LYS A 179 6.69 21.29 15.57
N ILE A 180 7.73 20.94 14.82
CA ILE A 180 9.13 21.14 15.24
C ILE A 180 9.58 22.57 14.90
N GLN A 181 8.93 23.23 13.94
CA GLN A 181 9.23 24.56 13.44
C GLN A 181 8.19 25.61 13.87
N GLU A 182 7.44 25.42 14.96
CA GLU A 182 6.59 26.50 15.47
C GLU A 182 7.50 27.74 15.64
N PRO A 183 7.20 28.86 14.93
CA PRO A 183 8.00 30.05 15.08
C PRO A 183 7.84 30.48 16.53
N MET A 184 8.96 30.49 17.27
CA MET A 184 9.01 31.19 18.54
C MET A 184 8.43 32.60 18.29
N PRO A 185 7.52 33.11 19.14
CA PRO A 185 7.23 34.53 19.12
C PRO A 185 8.58 35.26 19.16
N GLU A 186 8.69 36.35 18.39
CA GLU A 186 9.88 37.21 18.37
C GLU A 186 10.06 37.79 19.78
N ILE A 187 10.71 37.01 20.63
CA ILE A 187 11.16 37.39 21.95
C ILE A 187 12.57 37.90 21.70
N ASP A 188 12.80 39.16 22.06
CA ASP A 188 14.14 39.72 22.16
C ASP A 188 14.89 38.86 23.18
N ILE A 189 15.71 37.92 22.72
CA ILE A 189 16.44 36.98 23.58
C ILE A 189 17.64 37.75 24.14
N PRO A 190 17.69 38.08 25.45
CA PRO A 190 18.96 38.41 26.05
C PRO A 190 19.83 37.15 25.92
N GLU A 191 21.10 37.27 25.51
CA GLU A 191 22.04 36.15 25.51
C GLU A 191 22.16 35.58 26.93
N GLU A 192 21.29 34.63 27.28
CA GLU A 192 21.50 33.74 28.41
C GLU A 192 22.56 32.74 27.98
N GLN A 193 23.73 32.83 28.60
CA GLN A 193 24.71 31.76 28.55
C GLN A 193 24.02 30.51 29.11
N ASP A 194 23.96 29.46 28.30
CA ASP A 194 23.43 28.14 28.67
C ASP A 194 24.41 27.52 29.68
N ASP A 195 24.37 28.00 30.92
CA ASP A 195 25.06 27.39 32.05
C ASP A 195 24.32 26.07 32.34
N PHE A 196 24.67 25.03 31.59
CA PHE A 196 24.41 23.66 32.04
C PHE A 196 25.08 23.55 33.40
N GLU A 197 24.29 23.42 34.46
CA GLU A 197 24.82 23.17 35.80
C GLU A 197 25.79 22.00 35.69
N GLU A 198 27.09 22.24 35.89
CA GLU A 198 28.16 21.25 35.76
C GLU A 198 27.85 19.99 36.60
N ALA A 199 27.07 20.17 37.67
CA ALA A 199 26.48 19.11 38.49
C ALA A 199 25.60 18.13 37.69
N SER A 200 24.74 18.62 36.80
CA SER A 200 23.83 17.81 35.97
C SER A 200 24.59 16.99 34.92
N LEU A 201 25.66 17.52 34.34
CA LEU A 201 26.53 16.79 33.42
C LEU A 201 27.30 15.67 34.15
N ASN A 202 27.82 15.97 35.34
CA ASN A 202 28.49 14.97 36.17
C ASN A 202 27.56 13.82 36.60
N ILE A 203 26.27 14.11 36.86
CA ILE A 203 25.27 13.07 37.17
C ILE A 203 24.96 12.23 35.93
N LEU A 204 24.90 12.85 34.75
CA LEU A 204 24.71 12.16 33.49
C LEU A 204 25.87 11.20 33.19
N ASP A 205 27.12 11.63 33.37
CA ASP A 205 28.30 10.79 33.16
C ASP A 205 28.30 9.57 34.08
N LYS A 206 27.98 9.76 35.37
CA LYS A 206 27.84 8.65 36.32
C LYS A 206 26.70 7.69 35.93
N ALA A 207 25.56 8.22 35.49
CA ALA A 207 24.44 7.41 35.02
C ALA A 207 24.77 6.67 33.71
N TRP A 208 25.62 7.25 32.87
CA TRP A 208 26.13 6.66 31.64
C TRP A 208 27.08 5.51 31.92
N ASP A 209 27.98 5.63 32.90
CA ASP A 209 28.91 4.57 33.32
C ASP A 209 28.19 3.34 33.89
N LEU A 210 27.03 3.51 34.53
CA LEU A 210 26.19 2.41 34.99
C LEU A 210 25.49 1.65 33.86
N LEU A 211 25.46 2.23 32.66
CA LEU A 211 24.90 1.59 31.49
C LEU A 211 25.89 0.52 30.99
N GLY A 212 25.45 -0.73 30.83
CA GLY A 212 26.34 -1.77 30.29
C GLY A 212 26.84 -1.40 28.88
N GLU A 213 28.05 -1.81 28.51
CA GLU A 213 28.73 -1.43 27.26
C GLU A 213 27.86 -1.56 25.99
N GLY A 214 27.03 -2.60 25.93
CA GLY A 214 26.12 -2.81 24.79
C GLY A 214 25.03 -1.76 24.66
N CYS A 215 24.60 -1.14 25.75
CA CYS A 215 23.68 0.01 25.74
C CYS A 215 24.42 1.32 25.46
N GLN A 216 25.62 1.52 26.04
CA GLN A 216 26.44 2.72 25.77
C GLN A 216 26.75 2.83 24.27
N LYS A 217 27.35 1.79 23.68
CA LYS A 217 27.69 1.74 22.25
C LYS A 217 26.47 1.91 21.34
N LEU A 218 25.30 1.41 21.76
CA LEU A 218 24.06 1.58 21.00
C LEU A 218 23.58 3.03 21.00
N LEU A 219 23.57 3.67 22.17
CA LEU A 219 23.15 5.07 22.30
C LEU A 219 24.18 6.00 21.67
N GLU A 220 25.47 5.72 21.83
CA GLU A 220 26.56 6.45 21.20
C GLU A 220 26.42 6.47 19.67
N ASN A 221 26.29 5.29 19.06
CA ASN A 221 26.16 5.16 17.62
C ASN A 221 24.89 5.83 17.08
N PHE A 222 23.80 5.82 17.85
CA PHE A 222 22.55 6.41 17.43
C PHE A 222 22.54 7.95 17.57
N TYR A 223 23.01 8.48 18.70
CA TYR A 223 22.90 9.90 19.03
C TYR A 223 24.09 10.75 18.60
N TYR A 224 25.32 10.20 18.66
CA TYR A 224 26.53 10.93 18.32
C TYR A 224 27.02 10.60 16.91
N ASN A 225 26.94 9.32 16.49
CA ASN A 225 27.42 8.90 15.16
C ASN A 225 26.33 8.88 14.09
N ASN A 226 25.11 9.37 14.38
CA ASN A 226 23.96 9.45 13.45
C ASN A 226 23.65 8.16 12.67
N SER A 227 24.05 6.98 13.18
CA SER A 227 23.85 5.71 12.49
C SER A 227 22.39 5.26 12.55
N THR A 228 21.87 4.74 11.45
CA THR A 228 20.47 4.27 11.42
C THR A 228 20.32 2.97 12.22
N LEU A 229 19.15 2.74 12.81
CA LEU A 229 18.86 1.50 13.54
C LEU A 229 18.96 0.24 12.66
N ILE A 230 18.83 0.39 11.34
CA ILE A 230 18.97 -0.70 10.39
C ILE A 230 20.45 -1.07 10.22
N GLU A 231 21.34 -0.09 10.11
CA GLU A 231 22.79 -0.30 10.02
C GLU A 231 23.34 -0.88 11.32
N ILE A 232 22.91 -0.33 12.46
CA ILE A 232 23.28 -0.86 13.78
C ILE A 232 22.76 -2.30 13.94
N ALA A 233 21.52 -2.58 13.52
CA ALA A 233 20.96 -3.93 13.56
C ALA A 233 21.75 -4.93 12.71
N LYS A 234 22.19 -4.54 11.51
CA LYS A 234 23.06 -5.36 10.64
C LYS A 234 24.40 -5.67 11.30
N LYS A 235 25.05 -4.66 11.91
CA LYS A 235 26.34 -4.83 12.61
C LYS A 235 26.27 -5.77 13.82
N HIS A 236 25.09 -5.87 14.43
CA HIS A 236 24.86 -6.71 15.61
C HIS A 236 24.08 -8.00 15.32
N GLU A 237 23.88 -8.36 14.04
CA GLU A 237 23.12 -9.54 13.60
C GLU A 237 21.72 -9.65 14.25
N LYS A 238 21.06 -8.51 14.46
CA LYS A 238 19.73 -8.41 15.06
C LYS A 238 18.71 -7.92 14.04
N SER A 239 17.43 -8.20 14.29
CA SER A 239 16.37 -7.58 13.51
C SER A 239 16.23 -6.08 13.87
N PRO A 240 15.85 -5.22 12.92
CA PRO A 240 15.60 -3.79 13.18
C PRO A 240 14.55 -3.56 14.28
N THR A 241 13.56 -4.45 14.39
CA THR A 241 12.53 -4.41 15.44
C THR A 241 13.09 -4.75 16.82
N ALA A 242 13.99 -5.73 16.92
CA ALA A 242 14.70 -6.03 18.15
C ALA A 242 15.62 -4.88 18.58
N MET A 243 16.33 -4.26 17.63
CA MET A 243 17.22 -3.13 17.91
C MET A 243 16.47 -1.90 18.41
N ARG A 244 15.28 -1.62 17.85
CA ARG A 244 14.40 -0.53 18.33
C ARG A 244 13.95 -0.73 19.77
N LYS A 245 13.54 -1.96 20.12
CA LYS A 245 13.17 -2.32 21.50
C LYS A 245 14.36 -2.24 22.44
N GLN A 246 15.55 -2.64 21.99
CA GLN A 246 16.78 -2.55 22.78
C GLN A 246 17.15 -1.09 23.07
N LYS A 247 17.10 -0.21 22.07
CA LYS A 247 17.34 1.23 22.26
C LYS A 247 16.38 1.82 23.30
N GLN A 248 15.09 1.52 23.18
CA GLN A 248 14.08 2.00 24.12
C GLN A 248 14.43 1.59 25.56
N ARG A 249 14.75 0.30 25.78
CA ARG A 249 15.14 -0.21 27.11
C ARG A 249 16.41 0.46 27.64
N CYS A 250 17.41 0.72 26.79
CA CYS A 250 18.64 1.39 27.21
C CYS A 250 18.39 2.85 27.65
N ILE A 251 17.51 3.58 26.94
CA ILE A 251 17.12 4.95 27.32
C ILE A 251 16.33 4.95 28.64
N GLU A 252 15.40 4.01 28.80
CA GLU A 252 14.61 3.88 30.03
C GLU A 252 15.51 3.58 31.23
N LYS A 253 16.54 2.74 31.06
CA LYS A 253 17.57 2.49 32.09
C LYS A 253 18.38 3.73 32.42
N LEU A 254 18.88 4.45 31.40
CA LEU A 254 19.66 5.67 31.60
C LEU A 254 18.86 6.73 32.37
N ARG A 255 17.58 6.92 32.00
CA ARG A 255 16.66 7.81 32.72
C ARG A 255 16.42 7.35 34.17
N GLY A 256 16.37 6.03 34.40
CA GLY A 256 16.27 5.47 35.73
C GLY A 256 17.48 5.82 36.60
N TYR A 257 18.70 5.59 36.10
CA TYR A 257 19.93 5.92 36.81
C TYR A 257 20.08 7.41 37.06
N PHE A 258 19.80 8.22 36.05
CA PHE A 258 19.84 9.68 36.17
C PHE A 258 18.88 10.19 37.26
N LYS A 259 17.64 9.70 37.28
CA LYS A 259 16.66 10.08 38.32
C LYS A 259 17.03 9.60 39.71
N GLN A 260 17.67 8.44 39.85
CA GLN A 260 18.13 7.93 41.13
C GLN A 260 19.30 8.74 41.71
N MET A 261 20.09 9.39 40.86
CA MET A 261 21.26 10.19 41.25
C MET A 261 20.97 11.69 41.36
N ASN A 262 19.83 12.13 40.84
CA ASN A 262 19.35 13.52 40.91
C ASN A 262 18.34 13.74 42.06
N HIS A 263 18.29 12.80 43.00
CA HIS A 263 17.54 12.85 44.27
C HIS A 263 18.53 12.71 45.42
#